data_AF-A0A4C1VWN7-F1
#
_entry.id   AF-A0A4C1VWN7-F1
#
_cell.length_a   1.000
_cell.length_b   1.000
_cell.length_c   1.000
_cell.angle_alpha   90.00
_cell.angle_beta   90.00
_cell.angle_gamma   90.00
#
_symmetry.space_group_name_H-M   'P 1'
#
loop_
_entity.id
_entity.type
_entity.pdbx_description
1 polymer ?
#
loop_
_entity_poly.entity_id
_entity_poly.type
_entity_poly.pdbx_seq_one_letter_code
_entity_poly.pdbx_strand_id
1 'polypeptide(L)'
;MVICADTNTHSPLWHSQERQYVGRGNETEERRAQLECFLAQNTLHVENRKGQPPRFSGPGGTSKIDVTAISRGVRVEELRVIEDVNLSDHQLITIKLKIGAGRSYTTDETAATNPTVRRYRDRDVNWNRFRAHLVARTGGLNDRMTAKEYANALCRIIVGAAHECLGDTSRIA
;
A
#
# COMPACT_ATOMS: atom_id res chain seq x y z
N MET A 1 -9.17 -8.87 -1.47
CA MET A 1 -8.60 -7.53 -1.28
C MET A 1 -7.28 -7.43 -2.01
N VAL A 2 -7.03 -6.32 -2.68
CA VAL A 2 -5.74 -5.97 -3.28
C VAL A 2 -5.27 -4.69 -2.60
N ILE A 3 -4.02 -4.65 -2.16
CA ILE A 3 -3.35 -3.49 -1.58
C ILE A 3 -2.21 -3.11 -2.50
N CYS A 4 -2.20 -1.86 -2.94
CA CYS A 4 -1.09 -1.23 -3.64
C CYS A 4 -0.58 -0.10 -2.75
N ALA A 5 0.66 -0.20 -2.26
CA ALA A 5 1.19 0.72 -1.28
C ALA A 5 2.62 1.14 -1.66
N ASP A 6 2.87 2.45 -1.71
CA ASP A 6 4.24 2.94 -1.55
C ASP A 6 4.63 2.81 -0.08
N THR A 7 5.56 1.89 0.20
CA THR A 7 5.92 1.55 1.58
C THR A 7 7.12 2.33 2.08
N ASN A 8 7.88 2.97 1.18
CA ASN A 8 9.20 3.52 1.49
C ASN A 8 10.08 2.56 2.33
N THR A 9 9.89 1.25 2.14
CA THR A 9 10.51 0.20 2.94
C THR A 9 11.17 -0.81 2.02
N HIS A 10 12.33 -1.33 2.42
CA HIS A 10 13.09 -2.31 1.66
C HIS A 10 12.99 -3.69 2.32
N SER A 11 12.71 -4.72 1.52
CA SER A 11 12.68 -6.12 1.97
C SER A 11 13.01 -7.06 0.82
N PRO A 12 13.62 -8.22 1.10
CA PRO A 12 13.73 -9.30 0.12
C PRO A 12 12.36 -9.83 -0.34
N LEU A 13 11.28 -9.70 0.47
CA LEU A 13 9.93 -10.19 0.10
C LEU A 13 9.38 -9.55 -1.17
N TRP A 14 9.78 -8.31 -1.46
CA TRP A 14 9.45 -7.61 -2.69
C TRP A 14 10.70 -7.27 -3.52
N HIS A 15 11.73 -8.13 -3.41
CA HIS A 15 12.92 -8.15 -4.26
C HIS A 15 13.83 -6.93 -4.15
N SER A 16 13.83 -6.23 -3.01
CA SER A 16 14.82 -5.17 -2.74
C SER A 16 16.23 -5.77 -2.65
N GLN A 17 17.25 -4.96 -2.90
CA GLN A 17 18.65 -5.40 -2.83
C GLN A 17 19.15 -5.36 -1.39
N GLU A 18 20.02 -6.30 -1.01
CA GLU A 18 20.49 -6.47 0.37
C GLU A 18 21.05 -5.18 0.99
N ARG A 19 21.87 -4.45 0.23
CA ARG A 19 22.42 -3.14 0.65
C ARG A 19 21.37 -2.06 0.98
N GLN A 20 20.11 -2.29 0.64
CA GLN A 20 19.00 -1.37 0.88
C GLN A 20 18.27 -1.69 2.20
N TYR A 21 18.48 -2.85 2.80
CA TYR A 21 17.81 -3.25 4.04
C TYR A 21 18.71 -3.85 5.13
N VAL A 22 19.97 -4.16 4.84
CA VAL A 22 20.96 -4.61 5.83
C VAL A 22 21.91 -3.46 6.18
N GLY A 23 22.13 -3.21 7.47
CA GLY A 23 23.12 -2.22 7.93
C GLY A 23 22.72 -0.77 7.63
N ARG A 24 21.42 -0.51 7.45
CA ARG A 24 20.86 0.82 7.12
C ARG A 24 20.28 1.55 8.33
N GLY A 25 20.66 1.12 9.52
CA GLY A 25 20.19 1.66 10.80
C GLY A 25 18.92 1.00 11.30
N ASN A 26 18.71 1.11 12.62
CA ASN A 26 17.64 0.39 13.34
C ASN A 26 16.25 0.74 12.81
N GLU A 27 15.98 2.00 12.45
CA GLU A 27 14.67 2.39 11.92
C GLU A 27 14.32 1.64 10.63
N THR A 28 15.27 1.49 9.70
CA THR A 28 15.05 0.77 8.44
C THR A 28 14.73 -0.71 8.69
N GLU A 29 15.46 -1.33 9.62
CA GLU A 29 15.25 -2.74 9.98
C GLU A 29 13.94 -2.97 10.72
N GLU A 30 13.57 -2.06 11.63
CA GLU A 30 12.29 -2.10 12.35
C GLU A 30 11.11 -1.89 11.41
N ARG A 31 11.16 -0.91 10.51
CA ARG A 31 10.09 -0.67 9.51
C ARG A 31 9.90 -1.89 8.61
N ARG A 32 11.00 -2.50 8.16
CA ARG A 32 10.96 -3.75 7.40
C ARG A 32 10.28 -4.85 8.21
N ALA A 33 10.75 -5.11 9.43
CA ALA A 33 10.22 -6.17 10.29
C ALA A 33 8.73 -5.98 10.60
N GLN A 34 8.30 -4.74 10.90
CA GLN A 34 6.89 -4.42 11.17
C GLN A 34 6.01 -4.70 9.96
N LEU A 35 6.43 -4.29 8.76
CA LEU A 35 5.66 -4.51 7.54
C LEU A 35 5.61 -5.99 7.14
N GLU A 36 6.73 -6.71 7.23
CA GLU A 36 6.78 -8.16 6.99
C GLU A 36 5.86 -8.91 7.96
N CYS A 37 5.89 -8.54 9.24
CA CYS A 37 5.03 -9.10 10.28
C CYS A 37 3.55 -8.82 10.00
N PHE A 38 3.20 -7.58 9.64
CA PHE A 38 1.84 -7.21 9.26
C PHE A 38 1.31 -8.05 8.09
N LEU A 39 2.11 -8.23 7.04
CA LEU A 39 1.74 -9.05 5.88
C LEU A 39 1.51 -10.51 6.28
N ALA A 40 2.40 -11.07 7.08
CA ALA A 40 2.30 -12.45 7.56
C ALA A 40 1.07 -12.67 8.45
N GLN A 41 0.85 -11.81 9.45
CA GLN A 41 -0.28 -11.89 10.38
C GLN A 41 -1.63 -11.79 9.68
N ASN A 42 -1.72 -11.01 8.62
CA ASN A 42 -2.96 -10.81 7.86
C ASN A 42 -3.11 -11.78 6.67
N THR A 43 -2.23 -12.78 6.54
CA THR A 43 -2.21 -13.75 5.44
C THR A 43 -2.26 -13.05 4.06
N LEU A 44 -1.50 -11.97 3.93
CA LEU A 44 -1.37 -11.21 2.70
C LEU A 44 -0.18 -11.72 1.90
N HIS A 45 -0.41 -12.07 0.64
CA HIS A 45 0.64 -12.54 -0.25
C HIS A 45 1.18 -11.39 -1.09
N VAL A 46 2.50 -11.23 -1.14
CA VAL A 46 3.17 -10.22 -1.98
C VAL A 46 3.28 -10.75 -3.41
N GLU A 47 2.72 -9.99 -4.36
CA GLU A 47 2.62 -10.38 -5.78
C GLU A 47 3.76 -9.82 -6.64
N ASN A 48 4.65 -9.04 -6.04
CA ASN A 48 5.77 -8.46 -6.78
C ASN A 48 6.70 -9.58 -7.27
N ARG A 49 7.07 -9.50 -8.56
CA ARG A 49 7.81 -10.57 -9.24
C ARG A 49 9.31 -10.26 -9.31
N LYS A 50 10.12 -11.30 -9.11
CA LYS A 50 11.58 -11.22 -9.30
C LYS A 50 11.89 -10.92 -10.77
N GLY A 51 12.97 -10.19 -11.02
CA GLY A 51 13.43 -9.85 -12.38
C GLY A 51 12.68 -8.69 -13.04
N GLN A 52 11.63 -8.15 -12.42
CA GLN A 52 11.00 -6.92 -12.87
C GLN A 52 11.91 -5.70 -12.58
N PRO A 53 11.76 -4.62 -13.37
CA PRO A 53 12.40 -3.33 -13.15
C PRO A 53 12.24 -2.77 -11.72
N PRO A 54 13.09 -1.80 -11.32
CA PRO A 54 12.82 -1.01 -10.12
C PRO A 54 11.48 -0.26 -10.25
N ARG A 55 10.85 0.00 -9.10
CA ARG A 55 9.54 0.70 -9.04
C ARG A 55 9.69 2.17 -8.71
N PHE A 56 10.88 2.55 -8.23
CA PHE A 56 11.28 3.92 -7.98
C PHE A 56 12.67 4.14 -8.58
N SER A 57 12.84 5.25 -9.28
CA SER A 57 14.08 5.67 -9.92
C SER A 57 14.24 7.18 -9.73
N GLY A 58 14.96 7.57 -8.66
CA GLY A 58 15.21 8.97 -8.34
C GLY A 58 16.70 9.30 -8.32
N PRO A 59 17.08 10.55 -7.97
CA PRO A 59 18.48 11.00 -7.94
C PRO A 59 19.39 10.17 -7.02
N GLY A 60 18.82 9.58 -5.96
CA GLY A 60 19.53 8.68 -5.01
C GLY A 60 19.70 7.24 -5.50
N GLY A 61 19.30 6.94 -6.74
CA GLY A 61 19.34 5.62 -7.34
C GLY A 61 17.97 4.95 -7.41
N THR A 62 17.99 3.65 -7.70
CA THR A 62 16.79 2.86 -7.97
C THR A 62 16.41 1.97 -6.80
N SER A 63 15.12 1.77 -6.59
CA SER A 63 14.61 0.95 -5.51
C SER A 63 13.28 0.28 -5.83
N LYS A 64 12.88 -0.64 -4.96
CA LYS A 64 11.64 -1.40 -5.07
C LYS A 64 10.84 -1.17 -3.80
N ILE A 65 10.15 -0.04 -3.68
CA ILE A 65 9.41 0.34 -2.47
C ILE A 65 7.88 0.23 -2.60
N ASP A 66 7.36 0.13 -3.83
CA ASP A 66 5.92 0.02 -4.08
C ASP A 66 5.42 -1.43 -4.03
N VAL A 67 4.78 -1.85 -2.93
CA VAL A 67 4.35 -3.23 -2.71
C VAL A 67 2.93 -3.47 -3.23
N THR A 68 2.74 -4.61 -3.89
CA THR A 68 1.41 -5.14 -4.22
C THR A 68 1.17 -6.38 -3.39
N ALA A 69 0.16 -6.36 -2.53
CA ALA A 69 -0.22 -7.50 -1.70
C ALA A 69 -1.68 -7.88 -1.90
N ILE A 70 -2.00 -9.17 -1.83
CA ILE A 70 -3.34 -9.69 -2.03
C ILE A 70 -3.79 -10.57 -0.86
N SER A 71 -5.09 -10.56 -0.58
CA SER A 71 -5.68 -11.53 0.33
C SER A 71 -5.88 -12.88 -0.36
N ARG A 72 -6.01 -13.94 0.44
CA ARG A 72 -6.42 -15.27 -0.04
C ARG A 72 -7.67 -15.18 -0.93
N GLY A 73 -7.65 -15.95 -2.03
CA GLY A 73 -8.77 -16.05 -2.98
C GLY A 73 -8.73 -15.05 -4.13
N VAL A 74 -7.93 -14.00 -4.05
CA VAL A 74 -7.60 -13.18 -5.23
C VAL A 74 -6.56 -13.91 -6.07
N ARG A 75 -6.69 -13.85 -7.39
CA ARG A 75 -5.71 -14.42 -8.33
C ARG A 75 -5.18 -13.32 -9.24
N VAL A 76 -3.88 -13.07 -9.21
CA VAL A 76 -3.19 -12.20 -10.16
C VAL A 76 -2.74 -13.04 -11.35
N GLU A 77 -3.28 -12.74 -12.53
CA GLU A 77 -2.80 -13.37 -13.77
C GLU A 77 -1.45 -12.75 -14.17
N GLU A 78 -1.37 -11.43 -14.05
CA GLU A 78 -0.24 -10.67 -14.56
C GLU A 78 0.06 -9.48 -13.66
N LEU A 79 1.34 -9.25 -13.40
CA LEU A 79 1.83 -8.04 -12.76
C LEU A 79 3.11 -7.63 -13.49
N ARG A 80 3.14 -6.39 -13.98
CA ARG A 80 4.29 -5.82 -14.68
C ARG A 80 4.58 -4.40 -14.21
N VAL A 81 5.86 -4.07 -14.17
CA VAL A 81 6.32 -2.69 -14.04
C VAL A 81 6.56 -2.14 -15.44
N ILE A 82 5.99 -0.99 -15.75
CA ILE A 82 6.20 -0.27 -17.01
C ILE A 82 7.06 0.95 -16.69
N GLU A 83 8.24 1.00 -17.30
CA GLU A 83 9.20 2.09 -17.13
C GLU A 83 8.85 3.28 -18.04
N ASP A 84 9.26 4.48 -17.63
CA ASP A 84 9.28 5.72 -18.44
C ASP A 84 7.92 6.17 -19.01
N VAL A 85 6.83 5.73 -18.41
CA VAL A 85 5.45 6.10 -18.83
C VAL A 85 4.96 7.41 -18.22
N ASN A 86 5.64 7.94 -17.20
CA ASN A 86 5.26 9.17 -16.52
C ASN A 86 6.50 10.01 -16.17
N LEU A 87 6.28 11.27 -15.77
CA LEU A 87 7.34 12.18 -15.30
C LEU A 87 7.67 12.00 -13.80
N SER A 88 7.15 10.95 -13.16
CA SER A 88 7.40 10.65 -11.74
C SER A 88 8.60 9.72 -11.62
N ASP A 89 9.33 9.86 -10.51
CA ASP A 89 10.35 8.89 -10.13
C ASP A 89 9.75 7.49 -9.89
N HIS A 90 8.42 7.38 -9.62
CA HIS A 90 7.72 6.10 -9.48
C HIS A 90 7.27 5.54 -10.83
N GLN A 91 7.59 4.26 -11.05
CA GLN A 91 7.22 3.50 -12.23
C GLN A 91 5.80 2.94 -12.14
N LEU A 92 5.10 2.86 -13.26
CA LEU A 92 3.72 2.38 -13.30
C LEU A 92 3.66 0.86 -13.07
N ILE A 93 2.83 0.42 -12.13
CA ILE A 93 2.56 -1.00 -11.91
C ILE A 93 1.19 -1.34 -12.51
N THR A 94 1.18 -2.29 -13.43
CA THR A 94 -0.05 -2.84 -14.01
C THR A 94 -0.34 -4.22 -13.43
N ILE A 95 -1.60 -4.47 -13.11
CA ILE A 95 -2.05 -5.72 -12.49
C ILE A 95 -3.29 -6.20 -13.23
N LYS A 96 -3.26 -7.45 -13.68
CA LYS A 96 -4.42 -8.16 -14.23
C LYS A 96 -4.92 -9.17 -13.21
N LEU A 97 -6.16 -9.00 -12.79
CA LEU A 97 -6.80 -9.85 -11.79
C LEU A 97 -7.80 -10.81 -12.45
N LYS A 98 -7.82 -12.06 -11.99
CA LYS A 98 -8.90 -13.00 -12.30
C LYS A 98 -9.93 -12.93 -11.19
N ILE A 99 -11.07 -12.31 -11.51
CA ILE A 99 -12.23 -12.27 -10.62
C ILE A 99 -13.06 -13.53 -10.89
N GLY A 100 -13.18 -14.43 -9.91
CA GLY A 100 -14.07 -15.60 -10.04
C GLY A 100 -15.53 -15.17 -10.16
N ALA A 101 -16.39 -16.01 -10.77
CA ALA A 101 -17.82 -15.77 -10.96
C ALA A 101 -18.65 -15.83 -9.64
N GLY A 102 -18.13 -15.29 -8.55
CA GLY A 102 -18.81 -15.16 -7.27
C GLY A 102 -19.33 -13.74 -7.09
N ARG A 103 -20.65 -13.57 -7.28
CA ARG A 103 -21.43 -12.33 -7.13
C ARG A 103 -20.73 -11.06 -7.63
N SER A 104 -21.09 -10.69 -8.85
CA SER A 104 -20.94 -9.31 -9.35
C SER A 104 -21.45 -8.35 -8.28
N TYR A 105 -20.53 -7.72 -7.55
CA TYR A 105 -20.78 -6.41 -7.00
C TYR A 105 -20.24 -5.49 -8.07
N THR A 106 -21.16 -4.89 -8.83
CA THR A 106 -20.87 -3.73 -9.65
C THR A 106 -20.25 -2.66 -8.76
N THR A 107 -18.92 -2.62 -8.69
CA THR A 107 -18.24 -1.35 -8.41
C THR A 107 -18.33 -0.58 -9.71
N ASP A 108 -19.24 0.39 -9.69
CA ASP A 108 -19.47 1.37 -10.74
C ASP A 108 -18.14 1.77 -11.40
N GLU A 109 -18.04 1.49 -12.70
CA GLU A 109 -16.87 1.74 -13.56
C GLU A 109 -16.69 3.24 -13.86
N THR A 110 -17.30 4.11 -13.05
CA THR A 110 -17.31 5.56 -13.13
C THR A 110 -16.33 6.23 -12.16
N ALA A 111 -15.60 5.48 -11.33
CA ALA A 111 -14.63 6.06 -10.39
C ALA A 111 -13.27 6.44 -11.02
N ALA A 112 -13.02 6.11 -12.29
CA ALA A 112 -11.74 6.36 -12.97
C ALA A 112 -11.55 7.80 -13.50
N THR A 113 -12.52 8.70 -13.27
CA THR A 113 -12.43 10.12 -13.64
C THR A 113 -12.92 11.07 -12.54
N ASN A 114 -12.64 10.77 -11.26
CA ASN A 114 -12.95 11.71 -10.18
C ASN A 114 -11.75 12.63 -9.86
N PRO A 115 -11.90 13.96 -10.00
CA PRO A 115 -10.87 14.95 -9.60
C PRO A 115 -10.75 15.11 -8.07
N THR A 116 -11.25 14.15 -7.28
CA THR A 116 -11.31 14.21 -5.82
C THR A 116 -10.51 13.09 -5.15
N VAL A 117 -9.34 12.74 -5.69
CA VAL A 117 -8.35 11.98 -4.92
C VAL A 117 -7.91 12.89 -3.77
N ARG A 118 -8.48 12.68 -2.59
CA ARG A 118 -8.10 13.42 -1.38
C ARG A 118 -6.63 13.16 -1.10
N ARG A 119 -5.83 14.22 -1.17
CA ARG A 119 -4.43 14.19 -0.77
C ARG A 119 -4.35 14.64 0.68
N TYR A 120 -3.57 13.92 1.47
CA TYR A 120 -3.28 14.29 2.85
C TYR A 120 -1.86 14.84 2.90
N ARG A 121 -1.57 15.69 3.90
CA ARG A 121 -0.19 16.11 4.13
C ARG A 121 0.64 14.92 4.58
N ASP A 122 1.86 14.84 4.09
CA ASP A 122 2.86 13.84 4.48
C ASP A 122 4.10 14.51 5.12
N ARG A 123 4.34 15.80 4.85
CA ARG A 123 5.40 16.62 5.44
C ARG A 123 4.96 17.35 6.71
N ASP A 124 5.87 17.43 7.66
CA ASP A 124 5.71 18.11 8.96
C ASP A 124 4.52 17.60 9.79
N VAL A 125 4.15 16.33 9.59
CA VAL A 125 3.02 15.71 10.27
C VAL A 125 3.47 14.84 11.44
N ASN A 126 2.71 14.87 12.53
CA ASN A 126 2.93 14.00 13.68
C ASN A 126 2.43 12.58 13.40
N TRP A 127 3.29 11.75 12.81
CA TRP A 127 3.00 10.35 12.52
C TRP A 127 2.72 9.50 13.76
N ASN A 128 3.27 9.88 14.92
CA ASN A 128 2.99 9.20 16.19
C ASN A 128 1.54 9.40 16.62
N ARG A 129 0.99 10.61 16.43
CA ARG A 129 -0.42 10.91 16.66
C ARG A 129 -1.32 10.10 15.73
N PHE A 130 -1.00 10.06 14.44
CA PHE A 130 -1.74 9.24 13.47
C PHE A 130 -1.73 7.75 13.86
N ARG A 131 -0.56 7.20 14.22
CA ARG A 131 -0.42 5.82 14.70
C ARG A 131 -1.25 5.56 15.95
N ALA A 132 -1.23 6.46 16.93
CA ALA A 132 -2.03 6.33 18.14
C ALA A 132 -3.54 6.31 17.84
N HIS A 133 -4.01 7.14 16.90
CA HIS A 133 -5.40 7.13 16.43
C HIS A 133 -5.77 5.81 15.73
N LEU A 134 -4.89 5.25 14.92
CA LEU A 134 -5.12 3.94 14.30
C LEU A 134 -5.26 2.86 15.37
N VAL A 135 -4.27 2.73 16.27
CA VAL A 135 -4.27 1.69 17.32
C VAL A 135 -5.50 1.77 18.20
N ALA A 136 -5.90 2.98 18.61
CA ALA A 136 -7.09 3.20 19.43
C ALA A 136 -8.39 2.76 18.74
N ARG A 137 -8.46 2.85 17.41
CA ARG A 137 -9.68 2.58 16.63
C ARG A 137 -9.71 1.19 15.99
N THR A 138 -8.56 0.55 15.81
CA THR A 138 -8.47 -0.82 15.28
C THR A 138 -8.89 -1.87 16.29
N GLY A 139 -8.93 -1.56 17.60
CA GLY A 139 -9.41 -2.48 18.63
C GLY A 139 -10.87 -2.93 18.47
N GLY A 140 -11.66 -2.23 17.64
CA GLY A 140 -13.03 -2.63 17.27
C GLY A 140 -13.11 -3.55 16.04
N LEU A 141 -11.99 -3.82 15.36
CA LEU A 141 -11.95 -4.79 14.27
C LEU A 141 -11.95 -6.21 14.86
N ASN A 142 -12.79 -7.07 14.31
CA ASN A 142 -13.00 -8.42 14.82
C ASN A 142 -12.77 -9.44 13.71
N ASP A 143 -12.08 -10.54 14.04
CA ASP A 143 -11.79 -11.66 13.14
C ASP A 143 -13.04 -12.41 12.65
N ARG A 144 -14.20 -12.15 13.28
CA ARG A 144 -15.51 -12.66 12.83
C ARG A 144 -16.10 -11.90 11.65
N MET A 145 -15.53 -10.76 11.27
CA MET A 145 -15.98 -9.99 10.11
C MET A 145 -15.63 -10.70 8.81
N THR A 146 -16.47 -10.59 7.80
CA THR A 146 -16.07 -10.99 6.45
C THR A 146 -14.92 -10.10 5.95
N ALA A 147 -14.10 -10.60 5.02
CA ALA A 147 -13.01 -9.82 4.45
C ALA A 147 -13.45 -8.47 3.86
N LYS A 148 -14.68 -8.40 3.32
CA LYS A 148 -15.27 -7.16 2.79
C LYS A 148 -15.61 -6.16 3.91
N GLU A 149 -16.23 -6.63 4.98
CA GLU A 149 -16.58 -5.79 6.13
C GLU A 149 -15.34 -5.29 6.85
N TYR A 150 -14.36 -6.17 7.04
CA TYR A 150 -13.07 -5.81 7.63
C TYR A 150 -12.35 -4.75 6.80
N ALA A 151 -12.24 -4.94 5.48
CA ALA A 151 -11.60 -3.98 4.58
C ALA A 151 -12.32 -2.62 4.61
N ASN A 152 -13.65 -2.61 4.57
CA ASN A 152 -14.42 -1.37 4.65
C ASN A 152 -14.25 -0.66 6.00
N ALA A 153 -14.24 -1.40 7.11
CA ALA A 153 -14.03 -0.85 8.44
C ALA A 153 -12.61 -0.28 8.60
N LEU A 154 -11.60 -1.02 8.13
CA LEU A 154 -10.21 -0.56 8.13
C LEU A 154 -10.03 0.70 7.26
N CYS A 155 -10.59 0.73 6.06
CA CYS A 155 -10.56 1.93 5.21
C CYS A 155 -11.18 3.14 5.91
N ARG A 156 -12.33 2.97 6.58
CA ARG A 156 -12.96 4.06 7.35
C ARG A 156 -12.08 4.54 8.49
N ILE A 157 -11.43 3.64 9.22
CA ILE A 157 -10.50 3.99 10.31
C ILE A 157 -9.31 4.78 9.76
N ILE A 158 -8.69 4.31 8.68
CA ILE A 158 -7.54 4.97 8.05
C ILE A 158 -7.92 6.36 7.55
N VAL A 159 -9.03 6.49 6.81
CA VAL A 159 -9.50 7.77 6.28
C VAL A 159 -9.87 8.74 7.41
N GLY A 160 -10.55 8.27 8.46
CA GLY A 160 -10.89 9.09 9.61
C GLY A 160 -9.64 9.58 10.36
N ALA A 161 -8.69 8.69 10.62
CA ALA A 161 -7.42 9.07 11.25
C ALA A 161 -6.61 10.04 10.37
N ALA A 162 -6.62 9.85 9.05
CA ALA A 162 -5.90 10.70 8.11
C ALA A 162 -6.50 12.11 8.09
N HIS A 163 -7.82 12.22 8.07
CA HIS A 163 -8.51 13.49 8.15
C HIS A 163 -8.22 14.23 9.46
N GLU A 164 -8.21 13.54 10.59
CA GLU A 164 -7.98 14.15 11.92
C GLU A 164 -6.52 14.52 12.19
N CYS A 165 -5.57 13.76 11.64
CA CYS A 165 -4.15 13.88 12.00
C CYS A 165 -3.31 14.55 10.90
N LEU A 166 -3.64 14.32 9.64
CA LEU A 166 -2.83 14.75 8.49
C LEU A 166 -3.42 15.99 7.80
N GLY A 167 -4.74 16.17 7.88
CA GLY A 167 -5.45 17.26 7.23
C GLY A 167 -5.53 17.10 5.71
N ASP A 168 -6.64 17.56 5.12
CA ASP A 168 -6.90 17.47 3.67
C ASP A 168 -6.18 18.62 2.94
N THR A 169 -5.44 18.32 1.87
CA THR A 169 -4.77 19.33 1.03
C THR A 169 -5.60 19.76 -0.18
N SER A 170 -6.86 19.31 -0.30
CA SER A 170 -7.77 19.70 -1.38
C SER A 170 -8.24 21.17 -1.38
N ARG A 171 -7.49 22.09 -0.78
CA ARG A 171 -7.63 23.54 -0.94
C ARG A 171 -6.26 24.23 -0.96
N ILE A 172 -5.62 24.25 -2.12
CA ILE A 172 -4.85 25.40 -2.58
C ILE A 172 -5.09 25.48 -4.10
N ALA A 173 -5.81 26.54 -4.50
CA ALA A 173 -5.87 27.01 -5.87
C ALA A 173 -4.56 27.73 -6.23
#